data_AF-A0A921HLF3-F1
#
_entry.id   AF-A0A921HLF3-F1
#
_cell.length_a   1.000
_cell.length_b   1.000
_cell.length_c   1.000
_cell.angle_alpha   90.00
_cell.angle_beta   90.00
_cell.angle_gamma   90.00
#
_symmetry.space_group_name_H-M   'P 1'
#
loop_
_entity.id
_entity.type
_entity.pdbx_description
1 polymer ?
#
loop_
_entity_poly.entity_id
_entity_poly.type
_entity_poly.pdbx_seq_one_letter_code
_entity_poly.pdbx_strand_id
1 'polypeptide(L)'
;MMIMDMNFLKDHIFFVIIICIVFAAAFMWLRPHDKVQAQQQEVGKSDFGVVYIDMDTVDTVKKDNMYYLIVSVEERYTDETFLQQLRQSEETKDAVSALDLYMFTNTGGFYCVPQRYLVDKDGKVCADLGSDMQMKPVDEKIISDIYVNALKVLENKQRFQSMMNK
;
A
#
# COMPACT_ATOMS: atom_id res chain seq x y z
N MET A 1 -31.83 -34.46 18.60
CA MET A 1 -30.60 -34.25 17.80
C MET A 1 -30.79 -32.91 17.09
N MET A 2 -30.29 -31.82 17.68
CA MET A 2 -30.47 -30.47 17.13
C MET A 2 -29.65 -30.36 15.84
N ILE A 3 -30.34 -30.14 14.73
CA ILE A 3 -29.75 -29.65 13.49
C ILE A 3 -29.33 -28.21 13.81
N MET A 4 -28.05 -28.01 14.10
CA MET A 4 -27.51 -26.68 14.35
C MET A 4 -27.47 -25.95 13.02
N ASP A 5 -28.24 -24.87 12.92
CA ASP A 5 -28.48 -24.07 11.72
C ASP A 5 -27.15 -23.56 11.13
N MET A 6 -26.80 -24.03 9.94
CA MET A 6 -25.56 -23.69 9.22
C MET A 6 -25.50 -22.22 8.78
N ASN A 7 -26.62 -21.48 8.90
CA ASN A 7 -26.72 -20.04 8.66
C ASN A 7 -26.15 -19.22 9.84
N PHE A 8 -26.24 -19.74 11.07
CA PHE A 8 -25.72 -19.06 12.27
C PHE A 8 -24.19 -18.92 12.22
N LEU A 9 -23.49 -19.93 11.73
CA LEU A 9 -22.03 -19.91 11.62
C LEU A 9 -21.54 -18.92 10.54
N LYS A 10 -22.30 -18.75 9.46
CA LYS A 10 -21.92 -17.90 8.31
C LYS A 10 -22.10 -16.41 8.60
N ASP A 11 -23.16 -16.05 9.31
CA ASP A 11 -23.45 -14.67 9.70
C ASP A 11 -22.46 -14.15 10.76
N HIS A 12 -22.01 -15.00 11.68
CA HIS A 12 -20.98 -14.65 12.67
C HIS A 12 -19.59 -14.50 12.05
N ILE A 13 -19.23 -15.30 11.04
CA ILE A 13 -17.95 -15.17 10.33
C ILE A 13 -17.89 -13.85 9.56
N PHE A 14 -18.98 -13.46 8.89
CA PHE A 14 -19.05 -12.19 8.17
C PHE A 14 -18.94 -10.98 9.11
N PHE A 15 -19.58 -11.05 10.27
CA PHE A 15 -19.48 -10.02 11.31
C PHE A 15 -18.06 -9.90 11.88
N VAL A 16 -17.36 -11.02 12.08
CA VAL A 16 -15.96 -11.03 12.55
C VAL A 16 -15.02 -10.40 11.51
N ILE A 17 -15.21 -10.69 10.22
CA ILE A 17 -14.40 -10.11 9.14
C ILE A 17 -14.61 -8.58 9.07
N ILE A 18 -15.85 -8.10 9.14
CA ILE A 18 -16.14 -6.65 9.16
C ILE A 18 -15.51 -5.97 10.37
N ILE A 19 -15.61 -6.59 11.56
CA ILE A 19 -14.97 -6.06 12.78
C ILE A 19 -13.45 -5.99 12.59
N CYS A 20 -12.81 -7.02 12.02
CA CYS A 20 -11.36 -7.00 11.75
C CYS A 20 -10.96 -5.88 10.77
N ILE A 21 -11.77 -5.60 9.73
CA ILE A 21 -11.50 -4.52 8.77
C ILE A 21 -11.67 -3.14 9.45
N VAL A 22 -12.71 -2.96 10.26
CA VAL A 22 -12.93 -1.71 11.00
C VAL A 22 -11.83 -1.47 12.04
N PHE A 23 -11.36 -2.51 12.74
CA PHE A 23 -10.22 -2.40 13.65
C PHE A 23 -8.91 -2.11 12.92
N ALA A 24 -8.67 -2.69 11.74
CA ALA A 24 -7.49 -2.37 10.92
C ALA A 24 -7.53 -0.92 10.39
N ALA A 25 -8.70 -0.43 9.96
CA ALA A 25 -8.90 0.95 9.54
C ALA A 25 -8.76 1.95 10.70
N ALA A 26 -9.28 1.61 11.89
CA ALA A 26 -9.10 2.41 13.10
C ALA A 26 -7.62 2.45 13.55
N PHE A 27 -6.87 1.35 13.36
CA PHE A 27 -5.45 1.30 13.65
C PHE A 27 -4.61 2.15 12.67
N MET A 28 -5.09 2.36 11.45
CA MET A 28 -4.54 3.36 10.52
C MET A 28 -4.85 4.80 10.96
N TRP A 29 -6.03 5.07 11.52
CA TRP A 29 -6.44 6.42 11.98
C TRP A 29 -5.77 6.87 13.29
N LEU A 30 -5.28 5.96 14.13
CA LEU A 30 -4.70 6.26 15.45
C LEU A 30 -3.18 6.47 15.42
N ARG A 31 -2.52 6.35 14.27
CA ARG A 31 -1.07 6.64 14.19
C ARG A 31 -0.87 8.17 14.11
N PRO A 32 -0.08 8.76 15.02
CA PRO A 32 0.28 10.18 14.90
C PRO A 32 1.06 10.40 13.60
N HIS A 33 0.56 11.32 12.78
CA HIS A 33 1.00 11.60 11.41
C HIS A 33 2.45 12.07 11.30
N ASP A 34 3.02 12.59 12.40
CA ASP A 34 4.39 13.07 12.47
C ASP A 34 5.45 11.97 12.22
N LYS A 35 5.08 10.69 12.35
CA LYS A 35 6.02 9.56 12.14
C LYS A 35 6.01 8.99 10.73
N VAL A 36 4.98 9.26 9.92
CA VAL A 36 4.85 8.68 8.57
C VAL A 36 5.93 9.25 7.62
N GLN A 37 6.35 10.51 7.82
CA GLN A 37 7.38 11.12 6.98
C GLN A 37 8.82 10.67 7.31
N ALA A 38 9.09 10.21 8.53
CA ALA A 38 10.47 9.92 8.98
C ALA A 38 11.07 8.64 8.36
N GLN A 39 10.24 7.79 7.75
CA GLN A 39 10.65 6.54 7.12
C GLN A 39 10.31 6.45 5.63
N GLN A 40 9.99 7.58 5.01
CA GLN A 40 9.78 7.64 3.58
C GLN A 40 11.09 7.92 2.85
N GLN A 41 11.34 7.16 1.79
CA GLN A 41 12.49 7.35 0.92
C GLN A 41 12.00 7.77 -0.47
N GLU A 42 12.50 8.90 -0.97
CA GLU A 42 12.26 9.31 -2.35
C GLU A 42 12.89 8.30 -3.31
N VAL A 43 12.11 7.87 -4.30
CA VAL A 43 12.52 6.92 -5.34
C VAL A 43 12.76 7.62 -6.67
N GLY A 44 11.96 8.65 -6.98
CA GLY A 44 12.09 9.40 -8.22
C GLY A 44 10.85 10.23 -8.52
N LYS A 45 10.68 10.57 -9.80
CA LYS A 45 9.55 11.35 -10.30
C LYS A 45 8.78 10.54 -11.34
N SER A 46 7.47 10.66 -11.29
CA SER A 46 6.55 10.22 -12.34
C SER A 46 6.17 11.41 -13.23
N ASP A 47 5.21 11.20 -14.12
CA ASP A 47 4.62 12.28 -14.93
C ASP A 47 3.78 13.26 -14.08
N PHE A 48 3.27 12.84 -12.92
CA PHE A 48 2.34 13.63 -12.11
C PHE A 48 2.94 14.14 -10.81
N GLY A 49 4.05 13.55 -10.33
CA GLY A 49 4.51 13.80 -8.98
C GLY A 49 5.88 13.23 -8.62
N VAL A 50 6.17 13.31 -7.31
CA VAL A 50 7.36 12.73 -6.69
C VAL A 50 6.93 11.47 -5.94
N VAL A 51 7.66 10.38 -6.16
CA VAL A 51 7.33 9.05 -5.67
C VAL A 51 8.20 8.70 -4.47
N TYR A 52 7.56 8.30 -3.38
CA TYR A 52 8.19 7.87 -2.14
C TYR A 52 7.78 6.44 -1.80
N ILE A 53 8.71 5.62 -1.30
CA ILE A 53 8.38 4.35 -0.66
C ILE A 53 8.32 4.53 0.85
N ASP A 54 7.37 3.87 1.50
CA ASP A 54 7.36 3.70 2.96
C ASP A 54 8.23 2.49 3.33
N MET A 55 9.40 2.77 3.91
CA MET A 55 10.37 1.74 4.28
C MET A 55 9.84 0.77 5.35
N ASP A 56 8.92 1.19 6.22
CA ASP A 56 8.37 0.32 7.28
C ASP A 56 7.50 -0.78 6.67
N THR A 57 6.77 -0.46 5.61
CA THR A 57 5.83 -1.38 4.94
C THR A 57 6.49 -2.43 4.06
N VAL A 58 7.80 -2.28 3.80
CA VAL A 58 8.58 -3.25 3.03
C VAL A 58 8.65 -4.58 3.78
N ASP A 59 8.05 -5.62 3.19
CA ASP A 59 8.05 -6.97 3.72
C ASP A 59 7.89 -8.02 2.60
N THR A 60 8.09 -9.30 2.94
CA THR A 60 7.79 -10.42 2.07
C THR A 60 6.52 -11.13 2.51
N VAL A 61 5.63 -11.40 1.56
CA VAL A 61 4.40 -12.18 1.80
C VAL A 61 4.43 -13.46 0.97
N LYS A 62 3.87 -14.54 1.54
CA LYS A 62 3.72 -15.82 0.84
C LYS A 62 2.27 -16.02 0.44
N LYS A 63 2.00 -16.20 -0.85
CA LYS A 63 0.67 -16.49 -1.40
C LYS A 63 0.77 -17.54 -2.50
N ASP A 64 -0.11 -18.54 -2.47
CA ASP A 64 -0.15 -19.63 -3.46
C ASP A 64 1.23 -20.30 -3.67
N ASN A 65 1.95 -20.48 -2.57
CA ASN A 65 3.31 -21.02 -2.53
C ASN A 65 4.39 -20.19 -3.25
N MET A 66 4.07 -18.96 -3.66
CA MET A 66 5.01 -17.97 -4.20
C MET A 66 5.29 -16.87 -3.19
N TYR A 67 6.49 -16.31 -3.24
CA TYR A 67 6.90 -15.16 -2.43
C TYR A 67 6.74 -13.88 -3.24
N TYR A 68 6.28 -12.84 -2.56
CA TYR A 68 6.11 -11.51 -3.12
C TYR A 68 6.76 -10.48 -2.20
N LEU A 69 7.33 -9.44 -2.79
CA LEU A 69 7.76 -8.25 -2.07
C LEU A 69 6.61 -7.26 -2.07
N ILE A 70 6.21 -6.78 -0.89
CA ILE A 70 5.22 -5.71 -0.75
C ILE A 70 5.88 -4.43 -0.30
N VAL A 71 5.34 -3.30 -0.77
CA VAL A 71 5.77 -1.96 -0.36
C VAL A 71 4.64 -0.97 -0.60
N SER A 72 4.39 -0.08 0.35
CA SER A 72 3.49 1.05 0.16
C SER A 72 4.26 2.21 -0.48
N VAL A 73 3.64 2.84 -1.47
CA VAL A 73 4.20 3.90 -2.29
C VAL A 73 3.27 5.09 -2.23
N GLU A 74 3.80 6.25 -1.87
CA GLU A 74 3.08 7.52 -1.93
C GLU A 74 3.59 8.32 -3.13
N GLU A 75 2.71 8.62 -4.09
CA GLU A 75 2.98 9.56 -5.18
C GLU A 75 2.38 10.92 -4.83
N ARG A 76 3.24 11.89 -4.54
CA ARG A 76 2.85 13.25 -4.21
C ARG A 76 2.75 14.08 -5.46
N TYR A 77 1.52 14.46 -5.82
CA TYR A 77 1.28 15.17 -7.06
C TYR A 77 1.87 16.58 -7.01
N THR A 78 2.61 16.90 -8.06
CA THR A 78 3.18 18.24 -8.29
C THR A 78 2.68 18.86 -9.60
N ASP A 79 2.03 18.08 -10.45
CA ASP A 79 1.41 18.60 -11.67
C ASP A 79 0.07 19.28 -11.35
N GLU A 80 0.04 20.60 -11.52
CA GLU A 80 -1.13 21.43 -11.21
C GLU A 80 -2.32 21.15 -12.13
N THR A 81 -2.06 20.77 -13.39
CA THR A 81 -3.14 20.48 -14.35
C THR A 81 -3.87 19.20 -13.96
N PHE A 82 -3.10 18.16 -13.62
CA PHE A 82 -3.60 16.91 -13.09
C PHE A 82 -4.34 17.11 -11.77
N LEU A 83 -3.78 17.89 -10.84
CA LEU A 83 -4.44 18.21 -9.58
C LEU A 83 -5.78 18.94 -9.80
N GLN A 84 -5.84 19.89 -10.73
CA GLN A 84 -7.10 20.56 -11.08
C GLN A 84 -8.13 19.59 -11.63
N GLN A 85 -7.73 18.64 -12.48
CA GLN A 85 -8.62 17.60 -13.02
C GLN A 85 -9.07 16.63 -11.94
N LEU A 86 -8.16 16.18 -11.08
CA LEU A 86 -8.43 15.28 -9.97
C LEU A 86 -9.45 15.87 -9.01
N ARG A 87 -9.36 17.17 -8.72
CA ARG A 87 -10.19 17.88 -7.72
C ARG A 87 -11.53 18.40 -8.25
N GLN A 88 -11.97 17.95 -9.42
CA GLN A 88 -13.26 18.37 -9.99
C GLN A 88 -14.47 17.81 -9.23
N SER A 89 -14.30 16.74 -8.46
CA SER A 89 -15.37 16.15 -7.65
C SER A 89 -15.29 16.60 -6.19
N GLU A 90 -16.44 16.67 -5.52
CA GLU A 90 -16.49 16.98 -4.08
C GLU A 90 -15.75 15.95 -3.21
N GLU A 91 -15.68 14.69 -3.66
CA GLU A 91 -15.01 13.60 -2.94
C GLU A 91 -13.49 13.72 -2.98
N THR A 92 -12.94 14.24 -4.08
CA THR A 92 -11.49 14.29 -4.34
C THR A 92 -10.90 15.69 -4.24
N LYS A 93 -11.68 16.71 -3.87
CA LYS A 93 -11.26 18.12 -3.84
C LYS A 93 -10.04 18.40 -2.97
N ASP A 94 -9.83 17.59 -1.93
CA ASP A 94 -8.73 17.74 -0.98
C ASP A 94 -7.56 16.78 -1.29
N ALA A 95 -7.67 15.93 -2.31
CA ALA A 95 -6.62 14.95 -2.66
C ALA A 95 -5.34 15.65 -3.14
N VAL A 96 -4.19 15.21 -2.62
CA VAL A 96 -2.85 15.72 -2.97
C VAL A 96 -1.86 14.62 -3.35
N SER A 97 -2.14 13.37 -2.98
CA SER A 97 -1.30 12.22 -3.32
C SER A 97 -2.11 10.94 -3.52
N ALA A 98 -1.50 9.95 -4.18
CA ALA A 98 -1.97 8.58 -4.17
C ALA A 98 -1.12 7.73 -3.24
N LEU A 99 -1.77 6.83 -2.49
CA LEU A 99 -1.14 5.80 -1.68
C LEU A 99 -1.48 4.42 -2.26
N ASP A 100 -0.46 3.77 -2.82
CA ASP A 100 -0.56 2.48 -3.50
C ASP A 100 0.19 1.40 -2.71
N LEU A 101 -0.45 0.26 -2.44
CA LEU A 101 0.26 -0.94 -2.04
C LEU A 101 0.71 -1.69 -3.30
N TYR A 102 2.01 -1.78 -3.53
CA TYR A 102 2.57 -2.62 -4.59
C TYR A 102 2.87 -4.01 -4.08
N MET A 103 2.60 -5.02 -4.91
CA MET A 103 3.01 -6.40 -4.68
C MET A 103 3.78 -6.91 -5.89
N PHE A 104 5.08 -7.10 -5.74
CA PHE A 104 6.00 -7.58 -6.76
C PHE A 104 6.24 -9.08 -6.63
N THR A 105 6.33 -9.76 -7.76
CA THR A 105 6.89 -11.12 -7.82
C THR A 105 8.33 -11.13 -7.32
N ASN A 106 8.78 -12.24 -6.74
CA ASN A 106 10.16 -12.39 -6.22
C ASN A 106 11.26 -12.21 -7.29
N THR A 107 10.93 -12.33 -8.57
CA THR A 107 11.86 -12.06 -9.68
C THR A 107 11.90 -10.59 -10.08
N GLY A 108 10.94 -9.77 -9.62
CA GLY A 108 10.80 -8.37 -10.01
C GLY A 108 10.27 -8.16 -11.43
N GLY A 109 9.85 -9.23 -12.12
CA GLY A 109 9.37 -9.13 -13.51
C GLY A 109 7.93 -8.66 -13.64
N PHE A 110 7.13 -8.86 -12.61
CA PHE A 110 5.71 -8.50 -12.58
C PHE A 110 5.30 -7.91 -11.23
N TYR A 111 4.27 -7.08 -11.26
CA TYR A 111 3.63 -6.48 -10.08
C TYR A 111 2.12 -6.42 -10.23
N CYS A 112 1.42 -6.24 -9.13
CA CYS A 112 0.04 -5.77 -9.10
C CYS A 112 -0.14 -4.77 -7.95
N VAL A 113 -1.31 -4.12 -7.87
CA VAL A 113 -1.62 -3.09 -6.85
C VAL A 113 -2.84 -3.54 -6.04
N PRO A 114 -2.66 -4.28 -4.94
CA PRO A 114 -3.79 -4.79 -4.16
C PRO A 114 -4.67 -3.73 -3.51
N GLN A 115 -4.17 -2.50 -3.35
CA GLN A 115 -4.93 -1.42 -2.75
C GLN A 115 -4.40 -0.07 -3.23
N ARG A 116 -5.32 0.85 -3.51
CA ARG A 116 -5.02 2.23 -3.90
C ARG A 116 -5.98 3.22 -3.24
N TYR A 117 -5.43 4.31 -2.74
CA TYR A 117 -6.19 5.42 -2.17
C TYR A 117 -5.74 6.75 -2.74
N LEU A 118 -6.66 7.71 -2.80
CA LEU A 118 -6.33 9.12 -2.85
C LEU A 118 -6.34 9.67 -1.42
N VAL A 119 -5.32 10.44 -1.06
CA VAL A 119 -5.20 11.00 0.28
C VAL A 119 -4.98 12.52 0.25
N ASP A 120 -5.42 13.20 1.31
CA ASP A 120 -5.17 14.63 1.51
C ASP A 120 -3.79 14.89 2.12
N LYS A 121 -3.48 16.18 2.33
CA LYS A 121 -2.20 16.63 2.91
C LYS A 121 -1.94 16.10 4.32
N ASP A 122 -3.00 15.73 5.04
CA ASP A 122 -2.96 15.17 6.38
C ASP A 122 -3.06 13.63 6.32
N GLY A 123 -2.86 13.04 5.13
CA GLY A 123 -2.87 11.60 4.83
C GLY A 123 -4.20 10.91 5.11
N LYS A 124 -5.30 11.66 5.23
CA LYS A 124 -6.64 11.09 5.34
C LYS A 124 -7.09 10.65 3.96
N VAL A 125 -7.76 9.49 3.91
CA VAL A 125 -8.33 8.96 2.66
C VAL A 125 -9.45 9.87 2.17
N CYS A 126 -9.27 10.42 0.96
CA CYS A 126 -10.28 11.14 0.20
C CYS A 126 -11.16 10.18 -0.60
N ALA A 127 -10.54 9.20 -1.25
CA ALA A 127 -11.25 8.19 -2.05
C ALA A 127 -10.53 6.84 -2.02
N ASP A 128 -11.30 5.76 -2.05
CA ASP A 128 -10.81 4.39 -2.24
C ASP A 128 -10.97 4.01 -3.71
N LEU A 129 -9.84 3.78 -4.39
CA LEU A 129 -9.83 3.40 -5.81
C LEU A 129 -9.83 1.88 -6.01
N GLY A 130 -9.87 1.12 -4.90
CA GLY A 130 -9.95 -0.33 -4.89
C GLY A 130 -8.63 -1.04 -5.20
N SER A 131 -8.76 -2.27 -5.68
CA SER A 131 -7.65 -3.17 -5.95
C SER A 131 -7.53 -3.48 -7.44
N ASP A 132 -6.31 -3.50 -7.97
CA ASP A 132 -5.97 -4.08 -9.26
C ASP A 132 -5.01 -5.26 -9.07
N MET A 133 -5.60 -6.44 -9.00
CA MET A 133 -4.87 -7.70 -8.78
C MET A 133 -4.37 -8.34 -10.09
N GLN A 134 -4.53 -7.68 -11.24
CA GLN A 134 -3.98 -8.18 -12.50
C GLN A 134 -2.47 -7.97 -12.52
N MET A 135 -1.73 -9.04 -12.80
CA MET A 135 -0.27 -8.95 -12.90
C MET A 135 0.13 -8.19 -14.17
N LYS A 136 0.90 -7.13 -13.97
CA LYS A 136 1.46 -6.26 -15.01
C LYS A 136 2.96 -6.43 -15.07
N PRO A 137 3.58 -6.37 -16.27
CA PRO A 137 5.03 -6.38 -16.38
C PRO A 137 5.63 -5.14 -15.71
N VAL A 138 6.83 -5.26 -15.16
CA VAL A 138 7.63 -4.10 -14.74
C VAL A 138 8.37 -3.58 -15.97
N ASP A 139 7.76 -2.64 -16.68
CA ASP A 139 8.28 -2.03 -17.91
C ASP A 139 8.59 -0.52 -17.76
N GLU A 140 7.98 0.13 -16.77
CA GLU A 140 8.26 1.51 -16.42
C GLU A 140 9.46 1.64 -15.46
N LYS A 141 10.33 2.62 -15.74
CA LYS A 141 11.53 2.89 -14.94
C LYS A 141 11.18 3.15 -13.46
N ILE A 142 10.15 3.94 -13.21
CA ILE A 142 9.76 4.31 -11.83
C ILE A 142 9.32 3.08 -11.03
N ILE A 143 8.59 2.15 -11.66
CA ILE A 143 8.15 0.90 -11.04
C ILE A 143 9.35 -0.03 -10.75
N SER A 144 10.29 -0.11 -11.68
CA SER A 144 11.56 -0.81 -11.44
C SER A 144 12.34 -0.19 -10.27
N ASP A 145 12.39 1.15 -10.19
CA ASP A 145 13.10 1.84 -9.11
C ASP A 145 12.42 1.61 -7.75
N ILE A 146 11.08 1.55 -7.69
CA ILE A 146 10.33 1.18 -6.47
C ILE A 146 10.75 -0.21 -6.00
N TYR A 147 10.74 -1.20 -6.91
CA TYR A 147 11.13 -2.58 -6.59
C TYR A 147 12.56 -2.66 -6.06
N VAL A 148 13.51 -2.04 -6.76
CA VAL A 148 14.94 -2.07 -6.38
C VAL A 148 15.18 -1.40 -5.03
N ASN A 149 14.51 -0.28 -4.74
CA ASN A 149 14.67 0.39 -3.45
C ASN A 149 14.01 -0.41 -2.31
N ALA A 150 12.83 -0.99 -2.55
CA ALA A 150 12.19 -1.87 -1.58
C ALA A 150 13.05 -3.11 -1.28
N LEU A 151 13.67 -3.73 -2.28
CA LEU A 151 14.62 -4.82 -2.06
C LEU A 151 15.80 -4.41 -1.18
N LYS A 152 16.42 -3.24 -1.44
CA LYS A 152 17.52 -2.74 -0.60
C LYS A 152 17.10 -2.54 0.85
N VAL A 153 15.90 -2.01 1.08
CA VAL A 153 15.33 -1.86 2.43
C VAL A 153 15.17 -3.22 3.10
N LEU A 154 14.62 -4.21 2.39
CA LEU A 154 14.44 -5.57 2.90
C LEU A 154 15.78 -6.22 3.27
N GLU A 155 16.78 -6.15 2.39
CA GLU A 155 18.12 -6.67 2.64
C GLU A 155 18.76 -6.03 3.87
N ASN A 156 18.62 -4.71 4.01
CA ASN A 156 19.13 -4.00 5.17
C ASN A 156 18.43 -4.46 6.46
N LYS A 157 17.09 -4.59 6.47
CA LYS A 157 16.32 -5.12 7.61
C LYS A 157 16.84 -6.50 8.02
N GLN A 158 17.04 -7.41 7.07
CA GLN A 158 17.56 -8.76 7.33
C GLN A 158 19.00 -8.75 7.87
N ARG A 159 19.88 -7.89 7.32
CA ARG A 159 21.25 -7.72 7.82
C ARG A 159 21.26 -7.24 9.28
N PHE A 160 20.49 -6.22 9.61
CA PHE A 160 20.40 -5.72 10.99
C PHE A 160 19.90 -6.79 11.97
N GLN A 161 18.86 -7.54 11.60
CA GLN A 161 18.35 -8.65 12.41
C GLN A 161 19.43 -9.72 12.63
N SER A 162 20.19 -10.09 11.59
CA SER A 162 21.27 -11.07 11.70
C SER A 162 22.42 -10.64 12.62
N MET A 163 22.65 -9.33 12.78
CA MET A 163 23.66 -8.79 13.69
C MET A 163 23.17 -8.76 15.15
N MET A 164 21.88 -8.52 15.38
CA MET A 164 21.29 -8.51 16.73
C MET A 164 21.11 -9.90 17.33
N ASN A 165 21.01 -10.93 16.48
CA ASN A 165 20.85 -12.32 16.89
C ASN A 165 22.21 -13.05 17.12
N LYS A 166 23.32 -12.31 17.12
CA LYS A 166 24.67 -12.80 17.45
C LYS A 166 25.07 -12.34 18.85
#